data_AF-A0A914T387-F1
#
_entry.id   AF-A0A914T387-F1
#
_cell.length_a   1.000
_cell.length_b   1.000
_cell.length_c   1.000
_cell.angle_alpha   90.00
_cell.angle_beta   90.00
_cell.angle_gamma   90.00
#
_symmetry.space_group_name_H-M   'P 1'
#
loop_
_entity.id
_entity.type
_entity.pdbx_description
1 polymer ?
#
loop_
_entity_poly.entity_id
_entity_poly.type
_entity_poly.pdbx_seq_one_letter_code
_entity_poly.pdbx_strand_id
1 'polypeptide(L)'
;MQGISYYLPFSGATHCSEINSLFDINMFVAPYIRTTKDKKVTNIISTLFTNFSKSGNPNYGTEEFPSSLNFEFNWEPINSTQILSQKSLLIKSEPKIEERKKETERLLAPSKHFSAIHNWMTIAKEDEYNEFSIRTKAMEPSGTR
;
A
#
# COMPACT_ATOMS: atom_id res chain seq x y z
N MET A 1 -3.86 19.30 -3.12
CA MET A 1 -3.91 20.70 -2.66
C MET A 1 -3.16 21.55 -3.66
N GLN A 2 -3.78 22.61 -4.19
CA GLN A 2 -3.19 23.46 -5.23
C GLN A 2 -2.76 24.84 -4.68
N GLY A 3 -3.41 25.35 -3.64
CA GLY A 3 -3.04 26.65 -3.06
C GLY A 3 -1.64 26.69 -2.45
N ILE A 4 -1.19 25.58 -1.83
CA ILE A 4 0.12 25.51 -1.14
C ILE A 4 1.29 25.45 -2.12
N SER A 5 1.10 24.84 -3.29
CA SER A 5 2.16 24.73 -4.30
C SER A 5 2.50 26.08 -4.94
N TYR A 6 1.71 27.14 -4.72
CA TYR A 6 2.08 28.49 -5.13
C TYR A 6 3.19 29.10 -4.26
N TYR A 7 3.34 28.63 -3.01
CA TYR A 7 4.27 29.18 -2.04
C TYR A 7 5.46 28.26 -1.75
N LEU A 8 5.32 26.96 -2.02
CA LEU A 8 6.36 25.96 -1.77
C LEU A 8 6.86 25.34 -3.08
N PRO A 9 8.14 24.92 -3.17
CA PRO A 9 8.70 24.28 -4.37
C PRO A 9 8.19 22.84 -4.60
N PHE A 10 7.06 22.47 -3.99
CA PHE A 10 6.48 21.14 -4.07
C PHE A 10 5.11 21.21 -4.77
N SER A 11 4.97 20.43 -5.84
CA SER A 11 3.72 20.30 -6.60
C SER A 11 2.80 19.17 -6.07
N GLY A 12 3.31 18.36 -5.14
CA GLY A 12 2.64 17.19 -4.58
C GLY A 12 2.17 17.37 -3.12
N ALA A 13 1.36 16.43 -2.65
CA ALA A 13 1.07 16.30 -1.22
C ALA A 13 2.35 15.83 -0.50
N THR A 14 2.82 16.62 0.46
CA THR A 14 3.92 16.26 1.35
C THR A 14 3.38 15.84 2.71
N HIS A 15 4.24 15.27 3.55
CA HIS A 15 3.90 14.92 4.93
C HIS A 15 3.29 16.13 5.67
N CYS A 16 2.23 15.93 6.45
CA CYS A 16 1.46 16.96 7.17
C CYS A 16 0.70 17.97 6.29
N SER A 17 0.71 17.85 4.96
CA SER A 17 -0.04 18.77 4.10
C SER A 17 -1.55 18.73 4.40
N GLU A 18 -2.06 17.56 4.80
CA GLU A 18 -3.47 17.29 5.09
C GLU A 18 -4.02 18.08 6.27
N ILE A 19 -3.17 18.52 7.20
CA ILE A 19 -3.56 19.27 8.40
C ILE A 19 -4.24 20.60 7.99
N ASN A 20 -3.73 21.26 6.95
CA ASN A 20 -4.32 22.50 6.44
C ASN A 20 -5.75 22.26 5.91
N SER A 21 -6.01 21.07 5.33
CA SER A 21 -7.35 20.70 4.84
C SER A 21 -8.27 20.17 5.94
N LEU A 22 -7.72 19.67 7.05
CA LEU A 22 -8.53 19.10 8.14
C LEU A 22 -9.04 20.18 9.11
N PHE A 23 -8.18 21.13 9.48
CA PHE A 23 -8.48 22.13 10.51
C PHE A 23 -8.77 23.53 9.98
N ASP A 24 -8.74 23.70 8.66
CA ASP A 24 -8.87 25.01 8.04
C ASP A 24 -7.87 26.05 8.59
N ILE A 25 -6.63 25.61 8.78
CA ILE A 25 -5.55 26.47 9.28
C ILE A 25 -4.58 26.83 8.16
N ASN A 26 -4.00 28.02 8.28
CA ASN A 26 -2.81 28.38 7.53
C ASN A 26 -1.58 28.15 8.41
N MET A 27 -0.86 27.06 8.19
CA MET A 27 0.38 26.76 8.92
C MET A 27 1.55 27.68 8.52
N PHE A 28 1.41 28.47 7.45
CA PHE A 28 2.49 29.29 6.90
C PHE A 28 2.33 30.77 7.24
N VAL A 29 3.47 31.47 7.32
CA VAL A 29 3.54 32.92 7.59
C VAL A 29 2.94 33.74 6.44
N ALA A 30 2.99 33.23 5.21
CA ALA A 30 2.37 33.85 4.05
C ALA A 30 0.86 33.56 4.00
N PRO A 31 0.01 34.50 3.56
CA PRO A 31 -1.43 34.26 3.44
C PRO A 31 -1.70 33.14 2.43
N TYR A 32 -2.12 31.99 2.94
CA TYR A 32 -2.54 30.84 2.13
C TYR A 32 -3.90 31.11 1.50
N ILE A 33 -3.93 31.28 0.17
CA ILE A 33 -5.18 31.43 -0.58
C ILE A 33 -5.70 30.05 -0.96
N ARG A 34 -6.82 29.65 -0.35
CA ARG A 34 -7.52 28.41 -0.70
C ARG A 34 -8.23 28.54 -2.04
N THR A 35 -7.87 27.68 -2.97
CA THR A 35 -8.62 27.52 -4.22
C THR A 35 -10.00 26.88 -3.95
N THR A 36 -10.92 26.97 -4.91
CA THR A 36 -12.22 26.27 -4.83
C THR A 36 -12.04 24.75 -4.67
N LYS A 37 -11.01 24.18 -5.28
CA LYS A 37 -10.65 22.77 -5.13
C LYS A 37 -10.16 22.44 -3.72
N ASP A 38 -9.37 23.33 -3.09
CA ASP A 38 -8.90 23.12 -1.72
C ASP A 38 -10.06 23.17 -0.72
N LYS A 39 -11.02 24.10 -0.91
CA LYS A 39 -12.26 24.15 -0.13
C LYS A 39 -13.09 22.88 -0.30
N LYS A 40 -13.19 22.36 -1.52
CA LYS A 40 -13.87 21.08 -1.79
C LYS A 40 -13.20 19.93 -1.04
N VAL A 41 -11.87 19.81 -1.11
CA VAL A 41 -11.11 18.77 -0.40
C VAL A 41 -11.26 18.90 1.12
N THR A 42 -11.26 20.12 1.65
CA THR A 42 -11.50 20.43 3.08
C THR A 42 -12.86 19.89 3.51
N ASN A 43 -13.92 20.16 2.74
CA ASN A 43 -15.26 19.65 3.04
C ASN A 43 -15.33 18.11 2.96
N ILE A 44 -14.63 17.49 2.00
CA ILE A 44 -14.58 16.03 1.88
C ILE A 44 -13.92 15.40 3.12
N ILE A 45 -12.71 15.85 3.46
CA ILE A 45 -11.94 15.31 4.59
C ILE A 45 -12.67 15.52 5.92
N SER A 46 -13.18 16.73 6.17
CA SER A 46 -13.89 17.05 7.41
C SER A 46 -15.17 16.23 7.56
N THR A 47 -15.92 16.00 6.47
CA THR A 47 -17.12 15.16 6.47
C THR A 47 -16.77 13.71 6.82
N LEU A 48 -15.82 13.10 6.10
CA LEU A 48 -15.40 11.71 6.36
C LEU A 48 -14.88 11.53 7.80
N PHE A 49 -14.06 12.48 8.27
CA PHE A 49 -13.51 12.46 9.62
C PHE A 49 -14.61 12.60 10.69
N THR A 50 -15.56 13.51 10.49
CA THR A 50 -16.68 13.73 11.43
C THR A 50 -17.62 12.52 11.45
N ASN A 51 -17.91 11.93 10.30
CA ASN A 51 -18.76 10.74 10.17
C ASN A 51 -18.14 9.54 10.88
N PHE A 52 -16.83 9.33 10.67
CA PHE A 52 -16.06 8.33 11.41
C PHE A 52 -16.08 8.60 12.91
N SER A 53 -15.88 9.85 13.34
CA SER A 53 -15.90 10.22 14.77
C SER A 53 -17.27 9.97 15.42
N LYS A 54 -18.37 10.14 14.67
CA LYS A 54 -19.74 9.93 15.16
C LYS A 54 -20.13 8.46 15.27
N SER A 55 -19.73 7.64 14.29
CA SER A 55 -20.32 6.30 14.08
C SER A 55 -19.31 5.17 13.91
N GLY A 56 -18.01 5.47 13.83
CA GLY A 56 -16.98 4.54 13.41
C GLY A 56 -17.00 4.23 11.90
N ASN A 57 -17.94 4.79 11.14
CA ASN A 57 -18.07 4.60 9.70
C ASN A 57 -17.94 5.95 8.95
N PRO A 58 -16.92 6.13 8.10
CA PRO A 58 -16.74 7.39 7.36
C PRO A 58 -17.87 7.65 6.33
N ASN A 59 -18.61 6.61 5.94
CA ASN A 59 -19.72 6.70 4.97
C ASN A 59 -21.06 7.09 5.62
N TYR A 60 -21.09 7.32 6.94
CA TYR A 60 -22.31 7.65 7.67
C TYR A 60 -22.91 8.98 7.19
N GLY A 61 -24.19 9.03 6.80
CA GLY A 61 -24.84 10.25 6.31
C GLY A 61 -25.00 10.38 4.80
N THR A 62 -25.11 9.27 4.07
CA THR A 62 -25.54 9.25 2.67
C THR A 62 -27.06 9.06 2.49
N GLU A 63 -27.81 8.67 3.53
CA GLU A 63 -29.27 8.43 3.43
C GLU A 63 -30.13 9.12 4.52
N GLU A 64 -29.76 9.06 5.81
CA GLU A 64 -30.60 9.60 6.90
C GLU A 64 -30.37 11.08 7.23
N PHE A 65 -29.17 11.61 6.94
CA PHE A 65 -28.82 13.02 7.07
C PHE A 65 -28.00 13.38 5.83
N PRO A 66 -28.61 13.97 4.78
CA PRO A 66 -27.89 14.24 3.54
C PRO A 66 -26.72 15.17 3.85
N SER A 67 -25.53 14.59 3.91
CA SER A 67 -24.30 15.34 3.82
C SER A 67 -24.40 16.15 2.53
N SER A 68 -24.06 17.44 2.54
CA SER A 68 -24.05 18.27 1.31
C SER A 68 -23.13 17.73 0.20
N LEU A 69 -22.39 16.67 0.50
CA LEU A 69 -21.62 15.85 -0.39
C LEU A 69 -22.24 14.45 -0.45
N ASN A 70 -23.14 14.22 -1.41
CA ASN A 70 -23.48 12.86 -1.86
C ASN A 70 -22.24 12.28 -2.53
N PHE A 71 -21.40 11.59 -1.76
CA PHE A 71 -20.25 10.91 -2.30
C PHE A 71 -20.73 9.75 -3.18
N GLU A 72 -20.34 9.75 -4.45
CA GLU A 72 -20.60 8.66 -5.40
C GLU A 72 -19.69 7.43 -5.13
N PHE A 73 -19.08 7.34 -3.94
CA PHE A 73 -18.17 6.26 -3.58
C PHE A 73 -18.49 5.72 -2.18
N ASN A 74 -18.24 4.42 -1.99
CA ASN A 74 -18.30 3.76 -0.69
C ASN A 74 -16.89 3.36 -0.26
N TRP A 75 -16.44 3.85 0.90
CA TRP A 75 -15.13 3.51 1.46
C TRP A 75 -15.25 2.29 2.37
N GLU A 76 -15.00 1.12 1.79
CA GLU A 76 -15.10 -0.16 2.48
C GLU A 76 -13.93 -0.42 3.45
N PRO A 77 -14.17 -1.12 4.57
CA PRO A 77 -13.11 -1.55 5.47
C PRO A 77 -12.20 -2.58 4.80
N ILE A 78 -10.92 -2.58 5.19
CA ILE A 78 -9.94 -3.55 4.70
C ILE A 78 -10.08 -4.85 5.51
N ASN A 79 -10.20 -5.97 4.81
CA ASN A 79 -10.26 -7.29 5.43
C ASN A 79 -8.90 -8.01 5.32
N SER A 80 -8.63 -8.92 6.27
CA SER A 80 -7.39 -9.72 6.31
C SER A 80 -7.22 -10.65 5.11
N THR A 81 -8.28 -10.91 4.35
CA THR A 81 -8.26 -11.71 3.11
C THR A 81 -7.76 -10.92 1.88
N GLN A 82 -7.68 -9.59 1.98
CA GLN A 82 -7.33 -8.68 0.89
C GLN A 82 -5.84 -8.25 0.92
N ILE A 83 -4.94 -9.16 1.35
CA ILE A 83 -3.52 -8.82 1.58
C ILE A 83 -2.82 -8.35 0.30
N LEU A 84 -3.24 -8.89 -0.84
CA LEU A 84 -2.63 -8.66 -2.15
C LEU A 84 -3.20 -7.43 -2.89
N SER A 85 -4.41 -7.01 -2.52
CA SER A 85 -5.23 -6.03 -3.23
C SER A 85 -5.94 -5.17 -2.19
N GLN A 86 -5.42 -3.97 -1.93
CA GLN A 86 -6.02 -3.06 -0.95
C GLN A 86 -6.64 -1.88 -1.69
N LYS A 87 -7.94 -1.67 -1.50
CA LYS A 87 -8.63 -0.48 -2.00
C LYS A 87 -8.41 0.67 -1.02
N SER A 88 -7.97 1.81 -1.53
CA SER A 88 -7.75 3.02 -0.76
C SER A 88 -8.48 4.19 -1.39
N LEU A 89 -8.99 5.09 -0.56
CA LEU A 89 -9.62 6.32 -1.01
C LEU A 89 -8.57 7.38 -1.31
N LEU A 90 -8.50 7.82 -2.57
CA LEU A 90 -7.73 8.99 -2.96
C LEU A 90 -8.56 10.25 -2.72
N ILE A 91 -8.18 11.01 -1.69
CA ILE A 91 -8.83 12.28 -1.40
C ILE A 91 -8.21 13.38 -2.26
N LYS A 92 -8.97 13.83 -3.25
CA LYS A 92 -8.68 14.96 -4.12
C LYS A 92 -9.98 15.68 -4.49
N SER A 93 -9.93 16.71 -5.33
CA SER A 93 -11.12 17.46 -5.74
C SER A 93 -12.22 16.56 -6.35
N GLU A 94 -11.82 15.44 -6.93
CA GLU A 94 -12.67 14.35 -7.39
C GLU A 94 -12.21 13.06 -6.69
N PRO A 95 -12.84 12.68 -5.57
CA PRO A 95 -12.44 11.51 -4.81
C PRO A 95 -12.62 10.24 -5.65
N LYS A 96 -11.65 9.32 -5.57
CA LYS A 96 -11.66 8.06 -6.32
C LYS A 96 -11.16 6.93 -5.43
N ILE A 97 -11.78 5.75 -5.55
CA ILE A 97 -11.24 4.53 -4.96
C ILE A 97 -10.20 3.96 -5.93
N GLU A 98 -8.98 3.73 -5.44
CA GLU A 98 -7.91 3.11 -6.20
C GLU A 98 -7.48 1.80 -5.53
N GLU A 99 -7.31 0.76 -6.33
CA GLU A 99 -6.77 -0.52 -5.89
C GLU A 99 -5.25 -0.48 -5.96
N ARG A 100 -4.59 -0.57 -4.80
CA ARG A 100 -3.16 -0.74 -4.71
C ARG A 100 -2.83 -2.22 -4.56
N LYS A 101 -2.22 -2.80 -5.59
CA LYS A 101 -1.59 -4.12 -5.47
C LYS A 101 -0.32 -3.95 -4.65
N LYS A 102 -0.16 -4.72 -3.58
CA LYS A 102 1.14 -4.78 -2.90
C LYS A 102 2.11 -5.47 -3.85
N GLU A 103 3.23 -4.82 -4.14
CA GLU A 103 4.29 -5.37 -4.96
C GLU A 103 4.89 -6.59 -4.24
N THR A 104 4.37 -7.76 -4.59
CA THR A 104 4.74 -9.06 -4.01
C THR A 104 6.18 -9.46 -4.29
N GLU A 105 6.86 -8.80 -5.24
CA GLU A 105 8.25 -9.12 -5.60
C GLU A 105 9.24 -8.93 -4.45
N ARG A 106 9.01 -8.00 -3.49
CA ARG A 106 9.94 -7.85 -2.34
C ARG A 106 9.70 -8.82 -1.20
N LEU A 107 8.50 -9.40 -1.09
CA LEU A 107 8.13 -10.29 0.02
C LEU A 107 8.24 -11.77 -0.34
N LEU A 108 8.13 -12.11 -1.64
CA LEU A 108 8.26 -13.48 -2.15
C LEU A 108 9.58 -13.74 -2.89
N ALA A 109 10.37 -12.72 -3.23
CA ALA A 109 11.72 -12.98 -3.71
C ALA A 109 12.58 -13.43 -2.52
N PRO A 110 13.07 -14.69 -2.50
CA PRO A 110 14.21 -15.01 -1.63
C PRO A 110 15.30 -13.97 -1.91
N SER A 111 15.92 -13.45 -0.85
CA SER A 111 17.08 -12.58 -1.05
C SER A 111 18.08 -13.32 -1.96
N LYS A 112 18.82 -12.63 -2.82
CA LYS A 112 19.83 -13.26 -3.68
C LYS A 112 20.77 -14.18 -2.89
N HIS A 113 20.98 -13.83 -1.61
CA HIS A 113 21.74 -14.61 -0.64
C HIS A 113 21.05 -15.94 -0.28
N PHE A 114 19.73 -15.95 -0.05
CA PHE A 114 18.98 -17.17 0.27
C PHE A 114 18.87 -18.12 -0.93
N SER A 115 18.67 -17.59 -2.15
CA SER A 115 18.68 -18.40 -3.37
C SER A 115 20.04 -19.06 -3.63
N ALA A 116 21.14 -18.34 -3.37
CA ALA A 116 22.49 -18.89 -3.51
C ALA A 116 22.75 -20.03 -2.51
N ILE A 117 22.34 -19.85 -1.24
CA ILE A 117 22.47 -20.89 -0.21
C ILE A 117 21.66 -22.13 -0.57
N HIS A 118 20.40 -21.95 -1.01
CA HIS A 118 19.55 -23.09 -1.36
C HIS A 118 20.10 -23.86 -2.59
N ASN A 119 20.64 -23.15 -3.59
CA ASN A 119 21.25 -23.80 -4.75
C ASN A 119 22.52 -24.58 -4.36
N TRP A 120 23.37 -24.00 -3.49
CA TRP A 120 24.56 -24.67 -2.98
C TRP A 120 24.23 -25.93 -2.16
N MET A 121 23.19 -25.87 -1.33
CA MET A 121 22.72 -27.04 -0.58
C MET A 121 22.15 -28.14 -1.47
N THR A 122 21.48 -27.79 -2.58
CA THR A 122 21.00 -28.79 -3.56
C THR A 122 22.17 -29.45 -4.28
N ILE A 123 23.14 -28.66 -4.75
CA ILE A 123 24.35 -29.17 -5.42
C ILE A 123 25.14 -30.08 -4.48
N ALA A 124 25.35 -29.67 -3.22
CA ALA A 124 26.06 -30.49 -2.24
C ALA A 124 25.37 -31.85 -1.99
N LYS A 125 24.03 -31.91 -1.99
CA LYS A 125 23.29 -33.17 -1.84
C LYS A 125 23.38 -34.05 -3.08
N GLU A 126 23.40 -33.46 -4.28
CA GLU A 126 23.60 -34.21 -5.53
C GLU A 126 25.02 -34.77 -5.64
N ASP A 127 26.02 -34.01 -5.20
CA ASP A 127 27.42 -34.44 -5.17
C ASP A 127 27.64 -35.58 -4.16
N GLU A 128 27.08 -35.48 -2.95
CA GLU A 128 27.12 -36.57 -1.95
C GLU A 128 26.43 -37.84 -2.47
N TYR A 129 25.28 -37.71 -3.13
CA TYR A 129 24.57 -38.85 -3.71
C TYR A 129 25.37 -39.49 -4.85
N ASN A 130 26.00 -38.69 -5.71
CA ASN A 130 26.85 -39.19 -6.79
C ASN A 130 28.11 -39.89 -6.25
N GLU A 131 28.77 -39.33 -5.24
CA GLU A 131 29.95 -39.97 -4.63
C GLU A 131 29.58 -41.31 -3.96
N PHE A 132 28.44 -41.36 -3.28
CA PHE A 132 27.91 -42.61 -2.70
C PHE A 132 27.54 -43.64 -3.78
N SER A 133 26.93 -43.21 -4.89
CA SER A 133 26.62 -44.07 -6.04
C SER A 133 27.86 -44.66 -6.71
N ILE A 134 28.94 -43.87 -6.82
CA ILE A 134 30.20 -44.32 -7.42
C ILE A 134 30.88 -45.37 -6.52
N ARG A 135 30.91 -45.13 -5.20
CA ARG A 135 31.50 -46.10 -4.24
C ARG A 135 30.75 -47.43 -4.20
N THR A 136 29.42 -47.39 -4.29
CA THR A 136 28.61 -48.62 -4.30
C THR A 136 28.81 -49.45 -5.57
N LYS A 137 28.94 -48.81 -6.75
CA LYS A 137 29.30 -49.51 -8.00
C LYS A 137 30.73 -50.08 -8.01
N ALA A 138 31.68 -49.41 -7.36
CA ALA A 138 33.06 -49.90 -7.27
C ALA A 138 33.26 -51.09 -6.32
N MET A 139 32.26 -51.39 -5.47
CA MET A 139 32.25 -52.51 -4.53
C MET A 139 31.56 -53.77 -5.07
N GLU A 140 31.02 -53.75 -6.29
CA GLU A 140 30.50 -54.98 -6.93
C GLU A 140 31.67 -55.89 -7.32
N PRO A 141 31.79 -57.11 -6.76
CA PRO A 141 32.86 -58.02 -7.13
C PRO A 141 32.70 -58.45 -8.58
N SER A 142 33.75 -58.28 -9.38
CA SER A 142 33.90 -58.85 -10.71
C SER A 142 33.96 -60.38 -10.62
N GLY A 143 32.79 -61.01 -10.47
CA GLY A 143 32.60 -62.44 -10.30
C GLY A 143 32.16 -63.10 -11.60
N THR A 144 33.17 -63.49 -12.38
CA THR A 144 33.28 -64.69 -13.24
C THR A 144 32.05 -65.60 -13.37
N ARG A 145 31.64 -65.79 -14.64
CA ARG A 145 30.85 -66.93 -15.12
C ARG A 145 31.71 -68.17 -15.27
#